data_AF-A0A239F3A5-F1
#
_entry.id   AF-A0A239F3A5-F1
#
_cell.length_a   1.000
_cell.length_b   1.000
_cell.length_c   1.000
_cell.angle_alpha   90.00
_cell.angle_beta   90.00
_cell.angle_gamma   90.00
#
_symmetry.space_group_name_H-M   'P 1'
#
loop_
_entity.id
_entity.type
_entity.pdbx_description
1 polymer ?
#
loop_
_entity_poly.entity_id
_entity_poly.type
_entity_poly.pdbx_seq_one_letter_code
_entity_poly.pdbx_strand_id
1 'polypeptide(L)'
;MPKLKLVSITCMQTDETDKDEIYLKVHDKKIWPVKQKFYPIDTDEEASIGLSFNVTPGKSTIDLWEYDFIGSNEILGSFIFKIDQPGSYSEMMSNLKGEASYILNYEVS
;
A
#
# COMPACT_ATOMS: atom_id res chain seq x y z
N MET A 1 -1.91 21.07 -9.73
CA MET A 1 -1.20 20.04 -8.94
C MET A 1 -1.69 18.70 -9.43
N PRO A 2 -0.82 17.73 -9.73
CA PRO A 2 -1.24 16.40 -10.10
C PRO A 2 -2.14 15.79 -9.03
N LYS A 3 -3.07 14.96 -9.46
CA LYS A 3 -3.91 14.15 -8.59
C LYS A 3 -3.43 12.71 -8.67
N LEU A 4 -3.09 12.16 -7.51
CA LEU A 4 -2.77 10.75 -7.33
C LEU A 4 -4.02 10.02 -6.87
N LYS A 5 -4.40 8.94 -7.55
CA LYS A 5 -5.45 8.03 -7.09
C LYS A 5 -4.86 6.65 -6.83
N LEU A 6 -4.98 6.18 -5.60
CA LEU A 6 -4.66 4.80 -5.23
C LEU A 6 -5.85 3.92 -5.59
N VAL A 7 -5.64 2.96 -6.49
CA VAL A 7 -6.70 2.13 -7.07
C VAL A 7 -6.89 0.87 -6.25
N SER A 8 -5.88 0.01 -6.19
CA SER A 8 -5.91 -1.26 -5.48
C SER A 8 -4.53 -1.65 -4.96
N ILE A 9 -4.52 -2.58 -4.01
CA ILE A 9 -3.33 -3.33 -3.60
C ILE A 9 -3.59 -4.82 -3.75
N THR A 10 -2.63 -5.54 -4.31
CA THR A 10 -2.68 -6.99 -4.48
C THR A 10 -1.60 -7.62 -3.62
N CYS A 11 -1.97 -8.66 -2.86
CA CYS A 11 -0.99 -9.51 -2.18
C CYS A 11 -0.53 -10.59 -3.16
N MET A 12 0.76 -10.58 -3.49
CA MET A 12 1.36 -11.60 -4.37
C MET A 12 1.86 -12.81 -3.56
N GLN A 13 2.25 -12.56 -2.31
CA GLN A 13 2.71 -13.57 -1.37
C GLN A 13 2.65 -12.98 0.04
N THR A 14 2.13 -13.73 1.01
CA THR A 14 2.23 -13.44 2.45
C THR A 14 3.30 -14.34 3.11
N ASP A 15 3.89 -13.87 4.21
CA ASP A 15 4.75 -14.67 5.10
C ASP A 15 3.99 -15.32 6.28
N GLU A 16 2.68 -15.11 6.36
CA GLU A 16 1.78 -15.70 7.34
C GLU A 16 1.08 -16.97 6.81
N THR A 17 0.56 -17.78 7.74
CA THR A 17 -0.24 -18.98 7.38
C THR A 17 -1.72 -18.63 7.17
N ASP A 18 -2.15 -17.53 7.77
CA ASP A 18 -3.44 -16.88 7.59
C ASP A 18 -3.27 -15.56 6.82
N LYS A 19 -4.18 -14.60 7.02
CA LYS A 19 -4.25 -13.38 6.21
C LYS A 19 -3.48 -12.26 6.88
N ASP A 20 -2.72 -11.52 6.09
CA ASP A 20 -2.09 -10.29 6.60
C ASP A 20 -3.14 -9.24 6.94
N GLU A 21 -2.96 -8.56 8.06
CA GLU A 21 -3.77 -7.42 8.46
C GLU A 21 -3.16 -6.08 8.00
N ILE A 22 -3.29 -5.75 6.72
CA ILE A 22 -2.57 -4.62 6.12
C ILE A 22 -3.25 -3.25 6.27
N TYR A 23 -2.44 -2.19 6.32
CA TYR A 23 -2.90 -0.80 6.19
C TYR A 23 -1.82 0.10 5.57
N LEU A 24 -2.24 1.23 4.99
CA LEU A 24 -1.34 2.18 4.32
C LEU A 24 -1.11 3.43 5.15
N LYS A 25 0.14 3.91 5.14
CA LYS A 25 0.57 5.17 5.76
C LYS A 25 1.24 6.11 4.76
N VAL A 26 1.07 7.41 4.99
CA VAL A 26 1.82 8.49 4.35
C VAL A 26 2.24 9.47 5.44
N HIS A 27 3.54 9.74 5.56
CA HIS A 27 4.12 10.61 6.60
C HIS A 27 3.60 10.24 8.01
N ASP A 28 3.75 8.96 8.39
CA ASP A 28 3.27 8.37 9.66
C ASP A 28 1.76 8.39 9.90
N LYS A 29 0.97 9.00 9.01
CA LYS A 29 -0.48 9.03 9.13
C LYS A 29 -1.10 7.88 8.33
N LYS A 30 -1.90 7.07 9.02
CA LYS A 30 -2.71 6.03 8.36
C LYS A 30 -3.74 6.67 7.43
N ILE A 31 -3.80 6.20 6.18
CA ILE A 31 -4.70 6.70 5.14
C ILE A 31 -5.73 5.67 4.69
N TRP A 32 -5.41 4.37 4.76
CA TRP A 32 -6.31 3.28 4.34
C TRP A 32 -6.12 2.05 5.24
N PRO A 33 -7.16 1.27 5.52
CA PRO A 33 -8.57 1.56 5.24
C PRO A 33 -9.12 2.70 6.11
N VAL A 34 -10.10 3.47 5.60
CA VAL A 34 -10.54 4.72 6.25
C VAL A 34 -11.31 4.49 7.57
N LYS A 35 -12.17 3.47 7.61
CA LYS A 35 -13.08 3.21 8.75
C LYS A 35 -12.72 1.97 9.58
N GLN A 36 -11.66 1.27 9.19
CA GLN A 36 -11.21 0.03 9.82
C GLN A 36 -9.77 0.20 10.25
N LYS A 37 -9.28 -0.60 11.20
CA LYS A 37 -7.88 -0.52 11.66
C LYS A 37 -6.89 -1.08 10.62
N PHE A 38 -7.31 -2.09 9.89
CA PHE A 38 -6.56 -2.81 8.87
C PHE A 38 -7.55 -3.45 7.89
N TYR A 39 -7.03 -4.05 6.83
CA TYR A 39 -7.77 -4.85 5.87
C TYR A 39 -7.11 -6.24 5.79
N PRO A 40 -7.84 -7.34 6.04
CA PRO A 40 -7.29 -8.68 5.91
C PRO A 40 -7.13 -9.05 4.43
N ILE A 41 -5.96 -9.52 4.02
CA ILE A 41 -5.69 -9.91 2.62
C ILE A 41 -4.89 -11.22 2.57
N ASP A 42 -5.24 -12.09 1.62
CA ASP A 42 -4.54 -13.36 1.37
C ASP A 42 -3.74 -13.32 0.06
N THR A 43 -2.87 -14.30 -0.16
CA THR A 43 -2.16 -14.47 -1.43
C THR A 43 -3.15 -14.49 -2.61
N ASP A 44 -2.79 -13.79 -3.68
CA ASP A 44 -3.59 -13.58 -4.90
C ASP A 44 -4.89 -12.76 -4.70
N GLU A 45 -5.18 -12.26 -3.49
CA GLU A 45 -6.31 -11.34 -3.27
C GLU A 45 -5.95 -9.90 -3.64
N GLU A 46 -6.94 -9.17 -4.16
CA GLU A 46 -6.87 -7.73 -4.42
C GLU A 46 -7.86 -6.97 -3.53
N ALA A 47 -7.38 -5.89 -2.92
CA ALA A 47 -8.18 -4.95 -2.14
C ALA A 47 -8.32 -3.60 -2.85
N SER A 48 -9.55 -3.13 -3.03
CA SER A 48 -9.83 -1.79 -3.56
C SER A 48 -9.53 -0.69 -2.53
N ILE A 49 -8.77 0.33 -2.94
CA ILE A 49 -8.40 1.49 -2.11
C ILE A 49 -9.30 2.70 -2.37
N GLY A 50 -9.36 3.16 -3.62
CA GLY A 50 -10.25 4.24 -4.06
C GLY A 50 -9.97 5.61 -3.45
N LEU A 51 -8.74 5.90 -2.99
CA LEU A 51 -8.38 7.17 -2.38
C LEU A 51 -7.73 8.12 -3.39
N SER A 52 -7.97 9.42 -3.24
CA SER A 52 -7.41 10.45 -4.12
C SER A 52 -6.77 11.58 -3.33
N PHE A 53 -5.62 12.05 -3.79
CA PHE A 53 -4.80 13.07 -3.13
C PHE A 53 -4.33 14.11 -4.14
N ASN A 54 -4.29 15.38 -3.72
CA ASN A 54 -3.52 16.39 -4.43
C ASN A 54 -2.05 16.26 -3.98
N VAL A 55 -1.14 16.09 -4.93
CA VAL A 55 0.27 15.83 -4.64
C VAL A 55 1.16 16.82 -5.39
N THR A 56 2.37 17.00 -4.89
CA THR A 56 3.42 17.73 -5.62
C THR A 56 4.12 16.77 -6.58
N PRO A 57 4.45 17.18 -7.81
CA PRO A 57 5.23 16.35 -8.71
C PRO A 57 6.56 15.91 -8.07
N GLY A 58 7.01 14.70 -8.39
CA GLY A 58 8.28 14.15 -7.89
C GLY A 58 8.14 12.80 -7.21
N LYS A 59 9.10 12.48 -6.34
CA LYS A 59 9.14 11.21 -5.61
C LYS A 59 8.05 11.17 -4.55
N SER A 60 7.27 10.10 -4.53
CA SER A 60 6.28 9.80 -3.51
C SER A 60 6.58 8.46 -2.84
N THR A 61 6.16 8.34 -1.58
CA THR A 61 6.35 7.13 -0.78
C THR A 61 5.06 6.82 -0.02
N ILE A 62 4.66 5.56 -0.07
CA ILE A 62 3.52 5.03 0.69
C ILE A 62 4.01 3.78 1.40
N ASP A 63 3.85 3.76 2.72
CA ASP A 63 4.28 2.62 3.52
C ASP A 63 3.12 1.63 3.67
N LEU A 64 3.42 0.34 3.48
CA LEU A 64 2.54 -0.75 3.87
C LEU A 64 2.96 -1.24 5.25
N TRP A 65 1.98 -1.40 6.11
CA TRP A 65 2.15 -1.87 7.46
C TRP A 65 1.22 -3.02 7.74
N GLU A 66 1.68 -3.89 8.62
CA GLU A 66 0.93 -4.96 9.22
C GLU A 66 0.42 -4.52 10.60
N TYR A 67 -0.83 -4.81 10.87
CA TYR A 67 -1.46 -4.54 12.15
C TYR A 67 -1.35 -5.78 13.03
N ASP A 68 -0.75 -5.63 14.21
CA ASP A 68 -0.73 -6.68 15.21
C ASP A 68 -1.78 -6.38 16.30
N PHE A 69 -2.62 -7.36 16.62
CA PHE A 69 -3.65 -7.22 17.64
C PHE A 69 -3.13 -7.12 19.07
N ILE A 70 -2.01 -7.79 19.36
CA ILE A 70 -1.47 -7.95 20.72
C ILE A 70 -0.13 -7.21 20.84
N GLY A 71 0.70 -7.30 19.80
CA GLY A 71 2.03 -6.74 19.74
C GLY A 71 2.09 -5.34 19.12
N SER A 72 3.16 -5.11 18.38
CA SER A 72 3.45 -3.84 17.74
C SER A 72 3.35 -3.99 16.24
N ASN A 73 2.62 -3.08 15.60
CA ASN A 73 2.51 -3.04 14.15
C ASN A 73 3.89 -3.01 13.49
N GLU A 74 4.06 -3.82 12.45
CA GLU A 74 5.31 -3.93 11.70
C GLU A 74 5.20 -3.17 10.36
N ILE A 75 6.32 -2.62 9.91
CA ILE A 75 6.42 -2.08 8.56
C ILE A 75 6.79 -3.23 7.62
N LEU A 76 5.92 -3.54 6.66
CA LEU A 76 6.21 -4.56 5.65
C LEU A 76 7.14 -4.01 4.57
N GLY A 77 6.93 -2.76 4.16
CA GLY A 77 7.77 -2.09 3.17
C GLY A 77 7.17 -0.78 2.69
N SER A 78 7.80 -0.18 1.67
CA SER A 78 7.37 1.09 1.10
C SER A 78 7.30 1.02 -0.42
N PHE A 79 6.17 1.45 -0.98
CA PHE A 79 6.04 1.74 -2.41
C PHE A 79 6.69 3.08 -2.71
N ILE A 80 7.64 3.11 -3.63
CA ILE A 80 8.40 4.31 -3.97
C ILE A 80 8.29 4.56 -5.47
N PHE A 81 7.59 5.62 -5.85
CA PHE A 81 7.30 5.92 -7.26
C PHE A 81 7.42 7.41 -7.57
N LYS A 82 7.44 7.75 -8.87
CA LYS A 82 7.48 9.13 -9.37
C LYS A 82 6.11 9.55 -9.89
N ILE A 83 5.75 10.79 -9.61
CA ILE A 83 4.53 11.44 -10.08
C ILE A 83 4.95 12.57 -11.01
N ASP A 84 5.25 12.23 -12.26
CA ASP A 84 5.77 13.15 -13.28
C ASP A 84 4.90 13.17 -14.54
N GLN A 85 4.33 12.03 -14.94
CA GLN A 85 3.47 11.90 -16.10
C GLN A 85 2.08 11.35 -15.72
N PRO A 86 1.02 11.79 -16.40
CA PRO A 86 -0.28 11.15 -16.28
C PRO A 86 -0.27 9.72 -16.82
N GLY A 87 -1.03 8.83 -16.18
CA GLY A 87 -1.12 7.43 -16.59
C GLY A 87 -1.60 6.50 -15.48
N SER A 88 -1.69 5.22 -15.82
CA SER A 88 -1.95 4.12 -14.88
C SER A 88 -0.66 3.35 -14.67
N TYR A 89 -0.33 3.07 -13.42
CA TYR A 89 0.95 2.51 -13.02
C TYR A 89 0.77 1.46 -11.92
N SER A 90 1.80 0.64 -11.75
CA SER A 90 1.91 -0.34 -10.68
C SER A 90 3.30 -0.24 -10.07
N GLU A 91 3.40 -0.31 -8.75
CA GLU A 91 4.66 -0.38 -8.01
C GLU A 91 4.66 -1.64 -7.17
N MET A 92 5.75 -2.42 -7.22
CA MET A 92 5.90 -3.65 -6.43
C MET A 92 6.84 -3.41 -5.26
N MET A 93 6.58 -4.06 -4.15
CA MET A 93 7.52 -4.16 -3.03
C MET A 93 7.56 -5.57 -2.47
N SER A 94 8.66 -5.87 -1.76
CA SER A 94 8.80 -7.08 -0.95
C SER A 94 9.30 -6.67 0.44
N ASN A 95 8.94 -7.44 1.46
CA ASN A 95 9.49 -7.24 2.80
C ASN A 95 11.01 -7.54 2.83
N LEU A 96 11.69 -7.13 3.90
CA LEU A 96 13.15 -7.29 4.01
C LEU A 96 13.62 -8.74 3.98
N LYS A 97 12.74 -9.68 4.36
CA LYS A 97 13.01 -11.12 4.34
C LYS A 97 12.80 -11.73 2.95
N GLY A 98 12.07 -11.04 2.06
CA GLY A 98 11.67 -11.54 0.75
C GLY A 98 10.57 -12.60 0.81
N GLU A 99 9.84 -12.65 1.93
CA GLU A 99 8.82 -13.67 2.21
C GLU A 99 7.40 -13.16 1.91
N ALA A 100 7.19 -11.83 1.96
CA ALA A 100 5.94 -11.18 1.58
C ALA A 100 6.16 -10.18 0.43
N SER A 101 5.20 -10.06 -0.48
CA SER A 101 5.26 -9.11 -1.59
C SER A 101 3.89 -8.62 -2.07
N TYR A 102 3.85 -7.36 -2.50
CA TYR A 102 2.61 -6.67 -2.86
C TYR A 102 2.79 -5.76 -4.06
N ILE A 103 1.70 -5.53 -4.79
CA ILE A 103 1.62 -4.59 -5.91
C ILE A 103 0.59 -3.51 -5.58
N LEU A 104 1.00 -2.24 -5.65
CA LEU A 104 0.11 -1.09 -5.53
C LEU A 104 -0.19 -0.53 -6.92
N ASN A 105 -1.47 -0.51 -7.30
CA ASN A 105 -1.94 0.09 -8.53
C ASN A 105 -2.42 1.53 -8.28
N TYR A 106 -1.98 2.47 -9.12
CA TYR A 106 -2.31 3.88 -8.97
C TYR A 106 -2.44 4.61 -10.32
N GLU A 107 -3.13 5.75 -10.29
CA GLU A 107 -3.34 6.63 -11.44
C GLU A 107 -2.83 8.04 -11.12
N VAL A 108 -2.22 8.68 -12.11
CA VAL A 108 -1.80 10.09 -12.07
C VAL A 108 -2.60 10.86 -13.13
N SER A 109 -3.20 11.99 -12.75
CA SER A 109 -3.97 12.87 -13.63
C SER A 109 -3.74 14.36 -13.36
#